data_AF-A0A6J2JEQ0-F1
#
_entry.id   AF-A0A6J2JEQ0-F1
#
_cell.length_a   1.000
_cell.length_b   1.000
_cell.length_c   1.000
_cell.angle_alpha   90.00
_cell.angle_beta   90.00
_cell.angle_gamma   90.00
#
_symmetry.space_group_name_H-M   'P 1'
#
loop_
_entity.id
_entity.type
_entity.pdbx_description
1 polymer ?
#
loop_
_entity_poly.entity_id
_entity_poly.type
_entity_poly.pdbx_seq_one_letter_code
_entity_poly.pdbx_strand_id
1 'polypeptide(L)'
;MLLHAKHKLTKLLFQQEHLRLLHAGPQLLLSTVREFVWPIAGRDLARATVRQCIVCRRASAKMLAPMMGALPSQRVDPDFPFISAGIDFCGPFLITDRKGRGCKISKCYMCVFVCLRYKCLHLEAVSDLTKEAFILSLRRFISRRGKPKEIFCDNGRNFVSASKEITEFVNSHADGVGGFLSSEGIDFKFQPAYAPHFGGLWEASVKSAKFHLKRILDNTHCTFEELATLFNQIEAILNSRPLCPLSSSPDDLAPLTPGHFLIGRPLTSLPSPNYMQLSTSRLNRYQHLEQIRQHFWNRWQLEYLNELQQRHKWRVPARSIQNGDLVLLKDENIPPMQWRTGRVINLFPGKDNIVRVAEIKTSTGVYRRGLRYLCPLLDTAEDSSLEANASKAPEDVKDL
;
A
#
# COMPACT_ATOMS: atom_id res chain seq x y z
N MET A 1 -15.37 31.40 5.90
CA MET A 1 -15.68 31.66 7.33
C MET A 1 -14.48 31.31 8.19
N LEU A 2 -14.06 32.21 9.08
CA LEU A 2 -12.89 32.04 9.95
C LEU A 2 -13.37 31.57 11.33
N LEU A 3 -12.92 30.40 11.79
CA LEU A 3 -13.34 29.84 13.07
C LEU A 3 -12.13 29.52 13.97
N HIS A 4 -12.26 29.74 15.26
CA HIS A 4 -11.19 29.43 16.21
C HIS A 4 -11.29 27.97 16.70
N ALA A 5 -10.18 27.22 16.75
CA ALA A 5 -10.18 25.80 17.15
C ALA A 5 -10.76 25.51 18.55
N LYS A 6 -10.76 26.49 19.46
CA LYS A 6 -11.36 26.32 20.79
C LYS A 6 -12.89 26.36 20.77
N HIS A 7 -13.49 26.93 19.72
CA HIS A 7 -14.94 27.11 19.63
C HIS A 7 -15.68 25.78 19.49
N LYS A 8 -16.82 25.63 20.19
CA LYS A 8 -17.57 24.37 20.27
C LYS A 8 -18.04 23.88 18.89
N LEU A 9 -18.50 24.81 18.04
CA LEU A 9 -18.89 24.51 16.66
C LEU A 9 -17.74 23.90 15.86
N THR A 10 -16.52 24.42 15.99
CA THR A 10 -15.34 23.92 15.27
C THR A 10 -14.96 22.52 15.74
N LYS A 11 -15.06 22.24 17.04
CA LYS A 11 -14.83 20.88 17.58
C LYS A 11 -15.84 19.87 17.05
N LEU A 12 -17.13 20.24 17.05
CA LEU A 12 -18.21 19.40 16.52
C LEU A 12 -18.05 19.15 15.03
N LEU A 13 -17.67 20.18 14.27
CA LEU A 13 -17.42 20.06 12.83
C LEU A 13 -16.25 19.11 12.55
N PHE A 14 -15.14 19.21 13.29
CA PHE A 14 -14.03 18.25 13.15
C PHE A 14 -14.44 16.83 13.56
N GLN A 15 -15.29 16.65 14.57
CA GLN A 15 -15.78 15.33 14.97
C GLN A 15 -16.73 14.74 13.91
N GLN A 16 -17.67 15.54 13.42
CA GLN A 16 -18.59 15.14 12.37
C GLN A 16 -17.84 14.80 11.09
N GLU A 17 -16.91 15.65 10.64
CA GLU A 17 -16.07 15.37 9.47
C GLU A 17 -15.16 14.17 9.71
N HIS A 18 -14.62 13.98 10.91
CA HIS A 18 -13.85 12.79 11.25
C HIS A 18 -14.70 11.51 11.12
N LEU A 19 -15.96 11.53 11.54
CA LEU A 19 -16.89 10.40 11.39
C LEU A 19 -17.39 10.22 9.95
N ARG A 20 -17.75 11.31 9.27
CA ARG A 20 -18.19 11.35 7.87
C ARG A 20 -17.10 10.82 6.93
N LEU A 21 -15.86 11.17 7.21
CA LEU A 21 -14.67 10.67 6.50
C LEU A 21 -14.16 9.34 7.07
N LEU A 22 -14.99 8.63 7.85
CA LEU A 22 -14.73 7.28 8.36
C LEU A 22 -13.38 7.16 9.08
N HIS A 23 -13.20 8.03 10.07
CA HIS A 23 -12.03 8.11 10.92
C HIS A 23 -10.74 8.56 10.21
N ALA A 24 -10.85 9.53 9.31
CA ALA A 24 -9.74 10.16 8.61
C ALA A 24 -8.62 10.61 9.56
N GLY A 25 -7.38 10.40 9.15
CA GLY A 25 -6.19 10.85 9.89
C GLY A 25 -6.11 12.38 10.01
N PRO A 26 -5.24 12.92 10.88
CA PRO A 26 -5.26 14.34 11.23
C PRO A 26 -5.01 15.28 10.04
N GLN A 27 -4.22 14.85 9.06
CA GLN A 27 -3.91 15.66 7.88
C GLN A 27 -5.10 15.74 6.92
N LEU A 28 -5.73 14.60 6.61
CA LEU A 28 -6.92 14.53 5.75
C LEU A 28 -8.11 15.27 6.37
N LEU A 29 -8.31 15.08 7.68
CA LEU A 29 -9.37 15.79 8.41
C LEU A 29 -9.19 17.32 8.32
N LEU A 30 -7.96 17.81 8.49
CA LEU A 30 -7.69 19.25 8.39
C LEU A 30 -7.86 19.78 6.97
N SER A 31 -7.44 19.02 5.95
CA SER A 31 -7.57 19.48 4.56
C SER A 31 -9.03 19.59 4.15
N THR A 32 -9.85 18.59 4.47
CA THR A 32 -11.28 18.61 4.11
C THR A 32 -12.03 19.71 4.85
N VAL A 33 -11.75 19.94 6.14
CA VAL A 33 -12.38 21.08 6.84
C VAL A 33 -12.00 22.42 6.21
N ARG A 34 -10.79 22.53 5.65
CA ARG A 34 -10.28 23.76 4.99
C ARG A 34 -10.92 24.08 3.65
N GLU A 35 -11.64 23.15 3.04
CA GLU A 35 -12.39 23.40 1.82
C GLU A 35 -13.60 24.31 2.07
N PHE A 36 -14.16 24.30 3.30
CA PHE A 36 -15.39 25.03 3.63
C PHE A 36 -15.20 26.06 4.75
N VAL A 37 -14.22 25.86 5.64
CA VAL A 37 -13.98 26.73 6.81
C VAL A 37 -12.48 26.87 7.07
N TRP A 38 -12.01 28.05 7.50
CA TRP A 38 -10.60 28.23 7.87
C TRP A 38 -10.40 28.20 9.39
N PRO A 39 -10.02 27.04 9.99
CA PRO A 39 -9.80 26.93 11.43
C PRO A 39 -8.41 27.43 11.87
N ILE A 40 -8.38 28.45 12.74
CA ILE A 40 -7.16 28.88 13.44
C ILE A 40 -6.73 27.77 14.41
N ALA A 41 -5.45 27.35 14.35
CA ALA A 41 -4.91 26.20 15.09
C ALA A 41 -5.57 24.83 14.77
N GLY A 42 -6.19 24.69 13.59
CA GLY A 42 -6.90 23.47 13.20
C GLY A 42 -6.04 22.20 13.14
N ARG A 43 -4.72 22.31 12.99
CA ARG A 43 -3.81 21.15 12.96
C ARG A 43 -3.78 20.41 14.30
N ASP A 44 -3.76 21.15 15.41
CA ASP A 44 -3.75 20.55 16.74
C ASP A 44 -5.13 20.02 17.11
N LEU A 45 -6.18 20.70 16.67
CA LEU A 45 -7.55 20.20 16.81
C LEU A 45 -7.76 18.89 16.03
N ALA A 46 -7.32 18.79 14.78
CA ALA A 46 -7.38 17.54 14.02
C ALA A 46 -6.63 16.39 14.72
N ARG A 47 -5.42 16.67 15.22
CA ARG A 47 -4.63 15.67 15.96
C ARG A 47 -5.36 15.25 17.24
N ALA A 48 -5.94 16.19 17.97
CA ALA A 48 -6.71 15.93 19.18
C ALA A 48 -7.95 15.08 18.89
N THR A 49 -8.75 15.46 17.88
CA THR A 49 -9.95 14.72 17.45
C THR A 49 -9.64 13.27 17.12
N VAL A 50 -8.57 13.02 16.35
CA VAL A 50 -8.15 11.64 16.00
C VAL A 50 -7.61 10.88 17.21
N ARG A 51 -6.82 11.51 18.09
CA ARG A 51 -6.28 10.86 19.31
C ARG A 51 -7.34 10.52 20.35
N GLN A 52 -8.39 11.34 20.45
CA GLN A 52 -9.50 11.18 21.37
C GLN A 52 -10.53 10.16 20.85
N CYS A 53 -10.52 9.88 19.54
CA CYS A 53 -11.33 8.82 18.96
C CYS A 53 -10.88 7.43 19.43
N ILE A 54 -11.76 6.72 20.13
CA ILE A 54 -11.51 5.38 20.67
C ILE A 54 -11.18 4.38 19.55
N VAL A 55 -11.87 4.45 18.41
CA VAL A 55 -11.65 3.59 17.23
C VAL A 55 -10.23 3.81 16.66
N CYS A 56 -9.80 5.06 16.52
CA CYS A 56 -8.45 5.39 16.05
C CYS A 56 -7.36 4.98 17.04
N ARG A 57 -7.61 5.19 18.34
CA ARG A 57 -6.64 4.84 19.39
C ARG A 57 -6.40 3.34 19.45
N ARG A 58 -7.46 2.51 19.37
CA ARG A 58 -7.33 1.05 19.30
C ARG A 58 -6.56 0.57 18.06
N ALA A 59 -6.67 1.27 16.94
CA ALA A 59 -6.00 0.92 15.69
C ALA A 59 -4.54 1.42 15.59
N SER A 60 -4.11 2.36 16.45
CA SER A 60 -2.85 3.12 16.32
C SER A 60 -1.73 2.67 17.28
N ALA A 61 -1.80 1.48 17.88
CA ALA A 61 -0.74 0.99 18.77
C ALA A 61 0.62 1.05 18.06
N LYS A 62 1.56 1.85 18.59
CA LYS A 62 2.89 2.07 18.01
C LYS A 62 3.86 1.04 18.55
N MET A 63 4.60 0.40 17.64
CA MET A 63 5.80 -0.38 17.94
C MET A 63 7.03 0.52 17.70
N LEU A 64 8.06 0.41 18.54
CA LEU A 64 9.34 1.11 18.37
C LEU A 64 10.03 0.57 17.10
N ALA A 65 10.43 1.44 16.18
CA ALA A 65 11.10 1.05 14.94
C ALA A 65 12.63 1.19 15.13
N PRO A 66 13.42 0.11 14.95
CA PRO A 66 14.89 0.17 15.01
C PRO A 66 15.50 0.88 13.79
N MET A 67 16.78 1.28 13.89
CA MET A 67 17.57 1.80 12.76
C MET A 67 17.63 0.78 11.62
N MET A 68 17.58 1.23 10.36
CA MET A 68 17.61 0.34 9.21
C MET A 68 19.00 -0.29 9.03
N GLY A 69 19.07 -1.61 9.10
CA GLY A 69 20.25 -2.38 8.67
C GLY A 69 20.35 -2.49 7.14
N ALA A 70 21.45 -3.08 6.66
CA ALA A 70 21.68 -3.35 5.25
C ALA A 70 20.50 -4.14 4.64
N LEU A 71 20.16 -3.84 3.37
CA LEU A 71 19.12 -4.56 2.65
C LEU A 71 19.58 -6.02 2.44
N PRO A 72 18.73 -7.03 2.74
CA PRO A 72 19.08 -8.43 2.49
C PRO A 72 19.35 -8.69 1.00
N SER A 73 20.16 -9.70 0.68
CA SER A 73 20.38 -10.13 -0.71
C SER A 73 19.09 -10.51 -1.42
N GLN A 74 18.06 -10.93 -0.67
CA GLN A 74 16.67 -11.08 -1.09
C GLN A 74 15.96 -9.74 -1.45
N ARG A 75 16.68 -8.64 -1.65
CA ARG A 75 16.18 -7.41 -2.28
C ARG A 75 17.01 -6.89 -3.45
N VAL A 76 18.28 -7.29 -3.56
CA VAL A 76 19.22 -6.77 -4.56
C VAL A 76 19.32 -7.63 -5.84
N ASP A 77 19.51 -8.95 -5.73
CA ASP A 77 19.60 -9.90 -6.86
C ASP A 77 18.32 -10.00 -7.72
N PRO A 78 18.37 -9.81 -9.04
CA PRO A 78 17.21 -9.98 -9.92
C PRO A 78 16.82 -11.46 -10.07
N ASP A 79 15.55 -11.79 -9.85
CA ASP A 79 14.98 -13.14 -9.99
C ASP A 79 13.45 -13.04 -10.17
N PHE A 80 12.73 -14.12 -10.44
CA PHE A 80 11.29 -14.11 -10.65
C PHE A 80 10.49 -13.56 -9.44
N PRO A 81 9.34 -12.90 -9.66
CA PRO A 81 8.48 -12.46 -8.57
C PRO A 81 8.09 -13.65 -7.70
N PHE A 82 7.98 -13.40 -6.39
CA PHE A 82 7.60 -14.37 -5.37
C PHE A 82 8.57 -15.52 -5.10
N ILE A 83 9.78 -15.56 -5.67
CA ILE A 83 10.83 -16.52 -5.25
C ILE A 83 11.07 -16.45 -3.73
N SER A 84 11.17 -15.22 -3.21
CA SER A 84 11.14 -14.94 -1.77
C SER A 84 9.82 -14.26 -1.42
N ALA A 85 8.96 -14.95 -0.65
CA ALA A 85 7.64 -14.45 -0.27
C ALA A 85 7.52 -14.22 1.24
N GLY A 86 6.93 -13.11 1.67
CA GLY A 86 6.44 -12.92 3.03
C GLY A 86 4.95 -13.24 3.13
N ILE A 87 4.49 -13.82 4.22
CA ILE A 87 3.09 -14.16 4.46
C ILE A 87 2.59 -13.51 5.75
N ASP A 88 1.37 -12.98 5.71
CA ASP A 88 0.66 -12.50 6.91
C ASP A 88 -0.86 -12.70 6.77
N PHE A 89 -1.56 -12.86 7.89
CA PHE A 89 -3.02 -12.90 7.94
C PHE A 89 -3.60 -11.55 8.38
N CYS A 90 -4.71 -11.15 7.75
CA CYS A 90 -5.47 -9.97 8.11
C CYS A 90 -6.94 -10.32 8.33
N GLY A 91 -7.57 -9.70 9.35
CA GLY A 91 -8.98 -9.91 9.66
C GLY A 91 -9.27 -9.82 11.17
N PRO A 92 -10.39 -10.41 11.62
CA PRO A 92 -11.43 -11.06 10.81
C PRO A 92 -12.26 -10.05 9.99
N PHE A 93 -12.75 -10.49 8.84
CA PHE A 93 -13.81 -9.87 8.05
C PHE A 93 -15.10 -10.66 8.25
N LEU A 94 -16.26 -9.98 8.29
CA LEU A 94 -17.54 -10.64 8.47
C LEU A 94 -18.14 -10.98 7.11
N ILE A 95 -18.45 -12.25 6.89
CA ILE A 95 -19.13 -12.73 5.69
C ILE A 95 -20.50 -13.34 6.02
N THR A 96 -21.36 -13.41 5.02
CA THR A 96 -22.66 -14.08 5.07
C THR A 96 -22.65 -15.35 4.25
N ASP A 97 -23.28 -16.40 4.76
CA ASP A 97 -23.45 -17.68 4.07
C ASP A 97 -24.28 -17.55 2.77
N ARG A 98 -25.29 -16.68 2.78
CA ARG A 98 -26.17 -16.45 1.63
C ARG A 98 -26.68 -15.02 1.56
N LYS A 99 -27.21 -14.67 0.39
CA LYS A 99 -27.87 -13.39 0.16
C LYS A 99 -29.27 -13.40 0.79
N GLY A 100 -29.59 -12.43 1.66
CA GLY A 100 -30.95 -12.19 2.15
C GLY A 100 -31.10 -12.17 3.68
N ARG A 101 -32.36 -12.14 4.15
CA ARG A 101 -32.69 -12.18 5.59
C ARG A 101 -32.40 -13.55 6.20
N GLY A 102 -32.02 -13.58 7.48
CA GLY A 102 -31.70 -14.82 8.21
C GLY A 102 -30.39 -15.48 7.79
N CYS A 103 -29.47 -14.73 7.17
CA CYS A 103 -28.12 -15.20 6.87
C CYS A 103 -27.30 -15.37 8.15
N LYS A 104 -26.45 -16.41 8.16
CA LYS A 104 -25.50 -16.65 9.23
C LYS A 104 -24.23 -15.85 8.94
N ILE A 105 -23.78 -15.10 9.94
CA ILE A 105 -22.53 -14.37 9.87
C ILE A 105 -21.40 -15.30 10.33
N SER A 106 -20.37 -15.43 9.51
CA SER A 106 -19.13 -16.12 9.85
C SER A 106 -17.92 -15.21 9.62
N LYS A 107 -16.78 -15.61 10.20
CA LYS A 107 -15.52 -14.90 10.00
C LYS A 107 -14.86 -15.39 8.71
N CYS A 108 -14.18 -14.49 8.05
CA CYS A 108 -13.28 -14.75 6.93
C CYS A 108 -11.99 -13.97 7.19
N TYR A 109 -10.90 -14.44 6.63
CA TYR A 109 -9.57 -13.87 6.78
C TYR A 109 -8.97 -13.64 5.40
N MET A 110 -8.03 -12.71 5.32
CA MET A 110 -7.24 -12.47 4.13
C MET A 110 -5.83 -12.96 4.37
N CYS A 111 -5.37 -13.93 3.59
CA CYS A 111 -3.95 -14.29 3.54
C CYS A 111 -3.25 -13.38 2.54
N VAL A 112 -2.19 -12.71 2.99
CA VAL A 112 -1.43 -11.73 2.22
C VAL A 112 -0.06 -12.32 1.91
N PHE A 113 0.21 -12.57 0.64
CA PHE A 113 1.51 -12.96 0.12
C PHE A 113 2.21 -11.75 -0.48
N VAL A 114 3.51 -11.69 -0.24
CA VAL A 114 4.30 -10.49 -0.51
C VAL A 114 5.60 -10.88 -1.17
N CYS A 115 5.83 -10.44 -2.40
CA CYS A 115 7.15 -10.59 -3.01
C CYS A 115 8.14 -9.63 -2.34
N LEU A 116 9.19 -10.15 -1.72
CA LEU A 116 10.20 -9.33 -1.03
C LEU A 116 11.09 -8.54 -1.98
N ARG A 117 11.22 -9.00 -3.23
CA ARG A 117 11.97 -8.37 -4.32
C ARG A 117 11.23 -7.17 -4.91
N TYR A 118 10.18 -7.45 -5.67
CA TYR A 118 9.45 -6.46 -6.48
C TYR A 118 8.26 -5.84 -5.75
N LYS A 119 8.03 -6.24 -4.49
CA LYS A 119 6.95 -5.73 -3.65
C LYS A 119 5.56 -6.03 -4.24
N CYS A 120 5.45 -7.02 -5.11
CA CYS A 120 4.18 -7.51 -5.62
C CYS A 120 3.36 -8.12 -4.48
N LEU A 121 2.04 -7.98 -4.56
CA LEU A 121 1.10 -8.54 -3.61
C LEU A 121 0.25 -9.63 -4.24
N HIS A 122 -0.11 -10.61 -3.43
CA HIS A 122 -1.16 -11.56 -3.74
C HIS A 122 -2.08 -11.76 -2.54
N LEU A 123 -3.38 -11.61 -2.75
CA LEU A 123 -4.39 -11.59 -1.69
C LEU A 123 -5.35 -12.77 -1.87
N GLU A 124 -5.53 -13.55 -0.81
CA GLU A 124 -6.37 -14.74 -0.81
C GLU A 124 -7.43 -14.65 0.28
N ALA A 125 -8.70 -14.91 -0.06
CA ALA A 125 -9.74 -15.09 0.93
C ALA A 125 -9.63 -16.50 1.55
N VAL A 126 -9.74 -16.59 2.87
CA VAL A 126 -9.60 -17.83 3.64
C VAL A 126 -10.73 -17.90 4.68
N SER A 127 -11.42 -19.03 4.75
CA SER A 127 -12.58 -19.22 5.64
C SER A 127 -12.23 -19.17 7.13
N ASP A 128 -11.01 -19.54 7.49
CA ASP A 128 -10.57 -19.69 8.88
C ASP A 128 -9.03 -19.57 8.98
N LEU A 129 -8.50 -19.69 10.19
CA LEU A 129 -7.07 -19.66 10.47
C LEU A 129 -6.51 -21.07 10.74
N THR A 130 -7.14 -22.11 10.18
CA THR A 130 -6.62 -23.48 10.30
C THR A 130 -5.41 -23.69 9.40
N LYS A 131 -4.70 -24.77 9.69
CA LYS A 131 -3.60 -25.28 8.87
C LYS A 131 -4.08 -25.63 7.46
N GLU A 132 -5.20 -26.34 7.37
CA GLU A 132 -5.77 -26.83 6.12
C GLU A 132 -6.17 -25.66 5.21
N ALA A 133 -6.83 -24.64 5.77
CA ALA A 133 -7.21 -23.46 5.00
C ALA A 133 -6.00 -22.64 4.54
N PHE A 134 -4.94 -22.58 5.36
CA PHE A 134 -3.68 -21.98 4.93
C PHE A 134 -3.02 -22.78 3.78
N ILE A 135 -2.94 -24.12 3.88
CA ILE A 135 -2.39 -24.96 2.80
C ILE A 135 -3.17 -24.76 1.50
N LEU A 136 -4.50 -24.69 1.56
CA LEU A 136 -5.33 -24.40 0.39
C LEU A 136 -5.04 -23.02 -0.19
N SER A 137 -4.82 -22.01 0.65
CA SER A 137 -4.43 -20.67 0.20
C SER A 137 -3.05 -20.65 -0.46
N LEU A 138 -2.09 -21.39 0.11
CA LEU A 138 -0.75 -21.53 -0.45
C LEU A 138 -0.77 -22.24 -1.80
N ARG A 139 -1.57 -23.31 -1.94
CA ARG A 139 -1.76 -24.00 -3.23
C ARG A 139 -2.33 -23.07 -4.28
N ARG A 140 -3.38 -22.30 -3.96
CA ARG A 140 -3.95 -21.30 -4.90
C ARG A 140 -2.94 -20.23 -5.29
N PHE A 141 -2.12 -19.75 -4.35
CA PHE A 141 -1.02 -18.84 -4.63
C PHE A 141 0.00 -19.46 -5.58
N ILE A 142 0.50 -20.67 -5.28
CA ILE A 142 1.49 -21.38 -6.11
C ILE A 142 0.95 -21.61 -7.52
N SER A 143 -0.31 -22.03 -7.65
CA SER A 143 -0.96 -22.23 -8.96
C SER A 143 -1.08 -20.95 -9.79
N ARG A 144 -1.10 -19.77 -9.16
CA ARG A 144 -1.25 -18.48 -9.85
C ARG A 144 0.07 -17.73 -10.04
N ARG A 145 1.02 -17.90 -9.13
CA ARG A 145 2.26 -17.10 -9.04
C ARG A 145 3.54 -17.91 -9.19
N GLY A 146 3.45 -19.23 -9.21
CA GLY A 146 4.60 -20.12 -9.17
C GLY A 146 5.00 -20.48 -7.74
N LYS A 147 5.82 -21.52 -7.62
CA LYS A 147 6.30 -22.02 -6.33
C LYS A 147 7.41 -21.11 -5.79
N PRO A 148 7.30 -20.59 -4.55
CA PRO A 148 8.37 -19.84 -3.93
C PRO A 148 9.52 -20.78 -3.53
N LYS A 149 10.74 -20.26 -3.52
CA LYS A 149 11.90 -20.96 -2.93
C LYS A 149 11.89 -20.85 -1.41
N GLU A 150 11.52 -19.68 -0.90
CA GLU A 150 11.48 -19.41 0.54
C GLU A 150 10.26 -18.57 0.93
N ILE A 151 9.72 -18.87 2.11
CA ILE A 151 8.57 -18.20 2.71
C ILE A 151 8.98 -17.67 4.08
N PHE A 152 8.75 -16.38 4.33
CA PHE A 152 8.92 -15.74 5.63
C PHE A 152 7.56 -15.54 6.29
N CYS A 153 7.41 -16.01 7.52
CA CYS A 153 6.18 -15.88 8.29
C CYS A 153 6.45 -15.75 9.80
N ASP A 154 5.43 -15.35 10.55
CA ASP A 154 5.49 -15.36 12.01
C ASP A 154 5.34 -16.79 12.57
N ASN A 155 5.56 -16.94 13.88
CA ASN A 155 5.39 -18.22 14.58
C ASN A 155 3.91 -18.62 14.79
N GLY A 156 3.00 -18.20 13.91
CA GLY A 156 1.60 -18.62 13.90
C GLY A 156 1.49 -20.16 13.84
N ARG A 157 0.70 -20.75 14.73
CA ARG A 157 0.56 -22.23 14.83
C ARG A 157 0.13 -22.88 13.51
N ASN A 158 -0.70 -22.19 12.73
CA ASN A 158 -1.14 -22.60 11.41
C ASN A 158 0.01 -22.67 10.41
N PHE A 159 0.90 -21.67 10.37
CA PHE A 159 2.08 -21.66 9.50
C PHE A 159 3.09 -22.74 9.90
N VAL A 160 3.39 -22.85 11.20
CA VAL A 160 4.32 -23.87 11.72
C VAL A 160 3.82 -25.27 11.39
N SER A 161 2.55 -25.55 11.63
CA SER A 161 1.97 -26.87 11.38
C SER A 161 1.88 -27.20 9.89
N ALA A 162 1.61 -26.20 9.04
CA ALA A 162 1.55 -26.40 7.59
C ALA A 162 2.95 -26.60 6.99
N SER A 163 3.96 -25.86 7.46
CA SER A 163 5.35 -26.09 7.07
C SER A 163 5.77 -27.53 7.38
N LYS A 164 5.47 -28.01 8.59
CA LYS A 164 5.76 -29.40 8.97
C LYS A 164 5.09 -30.42 8.03
N GLU A 165 3.80 -30.26 7.73
CA GLU A 165 3.10 -31.17 6.79
C GLU A 165 3.71 -31.13 5.40
N ILE A 166 4.04 -29.95 4.87
CA ILE A 166 4.61 -29.82 3.53
C ILE A 166 6.00 -30.48 3.49
N THR A 167 6.83 -30.26 4.51
CA THR A 167 8.15 -30.89 4.63
C THR A 167 8.03 -32.42 4.75
N GLU A 168 7.10 -32.93 5.56
CA GLU A 168 6.84 -34.37 5.69
C GLU A 168 6.35 -34.99 4.38
N PHE A 169 5.47 -34.30 3.64
CA PHE A 169 4.99 -34.74 2.34
C PHE A 169 6.13 -34.82 1.31
N VAL A 170 6.98 -33.80 1.24
CA VAL A 170 8.15 -33.80 0.34
C VAL A 170 9.12 -34.92 0.71
N ASN A 171 9.44 -35.08 1.99
CA ASN A 171 10.38 -36.10 2.45
C ASN A 171 9.86 -37.54 2.21
N SER A 172 8.58 -37.80 2.48
CA SER A 172 7.96 -39.12 2.29
C SER A 172 7.89 -39.57 0.83
N HIS A 173 7.98 -38.63 -0.12
CA HIS A 173 7.97 -38.91 -1.54
C HIS A 173 9.35 -38.71 -2.20
N ALA A 174 10.35 -38.25 -1.44
CA ALA A 174 11.72 -38.05 -1.93
C ALA A 174 12.50 -39.37 -2.11
N ASP A 175 12.12 -40.42 -1.38
CA ASP A 175 12.74 -41.75 -1.47
C ASP A 175 12.32 -42.45 -2.78
N GLY A 176 13.17 -42.32 -3.80
CA GLY A 176 13.01 -43.01 -5.10
C GLY A 176 13.15 -42.13 -6.33
N VAL A 177 13.10 -40.80 -6.18
CA VAL A 177 13.24 -39.82 -7.29
C VAL A 177 14.38 -38.86 -6.95
N GLY A 178 15.62 -39.34 -7.19
CA GLY A 178 16.86 -38.68 -6.75
C GLY A 178 16.97 -37.20 -7.15
N GLY A 179 17.54 -36.39 -6.24
CA GLY A 179 18.04 -35.02 -6.44
C GLY A 179 17.02 -33.92 -6.75
N PHE A 180 16.03 -34.22 -7.59
CA PHE A 180 15.01 -33.29 -8.07
C PHE A 180 14.03 -32.94 -6.95
N LEU A 181 13.51 -33.93 -6.21
CA LEU A 181 12.55 -33.70 -5.12
C LEU A 181 13.18 -33.00 -3.90
N SER A 182 14.49 -33.15 -3.64
CA SER A 182 15.16 -32.36 -2.59
C SER A 182 15.24 -30.86 -2.93
N SER A 183 15.22 -30.51 -4.22
CA SER A 183 15.14 -29.11 -4.68
C SER A 183 13.70 -28.59 -4.76
N GLU A 184 12.69 -29.45 -4.58
CA GLU A 184 11.29 -29.10 -4.72
C GLU A 184 10.66 -28.50 -3.45
N GLY A 185 11.33 -28.58 -2.30
CA GLY A 185 10.86 -28.06 -1.02
C GLY A 185 10.81 -26.53 -0.95
N ILE A 186 9.93 -26.01 -0.08
CA ILE A 186 9.86 -24.57 0.25
C ILE A 186 10.56 -24.36 1.59
N ASP A 187 11.54 -23.45 1.63
CA ASP A 187 12.25 -23.09 2.86
C ASP A 187 11.41 -22.11 3.70
N PHE A 188 10.83 -22.58 4.80
CA PHE A 188 10.04 -21.76 5.72
C PHE A 188 10.94 -21.12 6.79
N LYS A 189 11.02 -19.79 6.76
CA LYS A 189 11.78 -18.97 7.70
C LYS A 189 10.85 -18.30 8.69
N PHE A 190 10.75 -18.90 9.87
CA PHE A 190 9.97 -18.38 10.99
C PHE A 190 10.73 -17.30 11.73
N GLN A 191 10.15 -16.10 11.82
CA GLN A 191 10.78 -15.01 12.56
C GLN A 191 10.45 -15.04 14.06
N PRO A 192 11.41 -14.69 14.94
CA PRO A 192 11.12 -14.48 16.36
C PRO A 192 10.01 -13.45 16.54
N ALA A 193 9.16 -13.63 17.55
CA ALA A 193 7.90 -12.90 17.77
C ALA A 193 7.98 -11.35 17.90
N TYR A 194 9.15 -10.74 17.68
CA TYR A 194 9.39 -9.31 17.83
C TYR A 194 10.43 -8.75 16.83
N ALA A 195 10.70 -9.42 15.70
CA ALA A 195 11.50 -8.84 14.63
C ALA A 195 10.59 -8.03 13.68
N PRO A 196 10.68 -6.68 13.63
CA PRO A 196 9.97 -5.91 12.61
C PRO A 196 10.55 -6.31 11.26
N HIS A 197 9.73 -6.84 10.36
CA HIS A 197 10.19 -7.44 9.13
C HIS A 197 10.83 -6.39 8.22
N PHE A 198 11.92 -6.80 7.58
CA PHE A 198 12.45 -6.35 6.30
C PHE A 198 11.97 -4.96 5.80
N GLY A 199 12.80 -3.96 6.05
CA GLY A 199 12.79 -2.63 5.42
C GLY A 199 11.44 -1.91 5.43
N GLY A 200 11.18 -1.19 6.53
CA GLY A 200 9.94 -0.51 6.96
C GLY A 200 9.22 0.46 6.00
N LEU A 201 9.61 0.47 4.73
CA LEU A 201 8.90 1.12 3.63
C LEU A 201 7.68 0.31 3.17
N TRP A 202 7.89 -1.01 3.10
CA TRP A 202 6.96 -2.00 2.61
C TRP A 202 5.86 -2.28 3.65
N GLU A 203 6.27 -2.37 4.93
CA GLU A 203 5.34 -2.54 6.04
C GLU A 203 4.34 -1.40 6.12
N ALA A 204 4.74 -0.16 5.85
CA ALA A 204 3.86 1.00 5.94
C ALA A 204 2.70 0.93 4.91
N SER A 205 3.01 0.74 3.62
CA SER A 205 1.98 0.76 2.58
C SER A 205 1.03 -0.44 2.65
N VAL A 206 1.49 -1.61 3.14
CA VAL A 206 0.62 -2.78 3.34
C VAL A 206 -0.12 -2.75 4.65
N LYS A 207 0.47 -2.21 5.70
CA LYS A 207 -0.25 -1.89 6.94
C LYS A 207 -1.37 -0.88 6.67
N SER A 208 -1.10 0.13 5.83
CA SER A 208 -2.10 1.09 5.37
C SER A 208 -3.22 0.42 4.55
N ALA A 209 -2.87 -0.43 3.57
CA ALA A 209 -3.86 -1.17 2.80
C ALA A 209 -4.75 -2.07 3.68
N LYS A 210 -4.14 -2.83 4.61
CA LYS A 210 -4.85 -3.65 5.60
C LYS A 210 -5.78 -2.81 6.48
N PHE A 211 -5.31 -1.64 6.91
CA PHE A 211 -6.07 -0.70 7.71
C PHE A 211 -7.30 -0.16 6.97
N HIS A 212 -7.16 0.22 5.70
CA HIS A 212 -8.30 0.66 4.87
C HIS A 212 -9.28 -0.47 4.60
N LEU A 213 -8.79 -1.65 4.23
CA LEU A 213 -9.59 -2.84 4.00
C LEU A 213 -10.48 -3.17 5.19
N LYS A 214 -9.87 -3.28 6.38
CA LYS A 214 -10.61 -3.59 7.61
C LYS A 214 -11.73 -2.59 7.88
N ARG A 215 -11.47 -1.29 7.68
CA ARG A 215 -12.45 -0.22 7.94
C ARG A 215 -13.56 -0.14 6.91
N ILE A 216 -13.22 -0.37 5.64
CA ILE A 216 -14.23 -0.33 4.57
C ILE A 216 -15.17 -1.52 4.68
N LEU A 217 -14.67 -2.66 5.15
CA LEU A 217 -15.43 -3.92 5.22
C LEU A 217 -16.08 -4.22 6.58
N ASP A 218 -15.72 -3.51 7.66
CA ASP A 218 -16.21 -3.80 9.03
C ASP A 218 -17.75 -3.81 9.14
N ASN A 219 -18.43 -3.00 8.32
CA ASN A 219 -19.89 -2.85 8.31
C ASN A 219 -20.56 -3.43 7.05
N THR A 220 -19.83 -4.18 6.21
CA THR A 220 -20.39 -4.75 4.98
C THR A 220 -20.49 -6.26 5.07
N HIS A 221 -21.71 -6.78 4.90
CA HIS A 221 -21.98 -8.21 4.90
C HIS A 221 -21.88 -8.80 3.49
N CYS A 222 -20.64 -9.03 3.05
CA CYS A 222 -20.36 -9.69 1.76
C CYS A 222 -20.53 -11.22 1.88
N THR A 223 -20.84 -11.92 0.80
CA THR A 223 -20.61 -13.37 0.72
C THR A 223 -19.13 -13.67 0.55
N PHE A 224 -18.72 -14.94 0.70
CA PHE A 224 -17.33 -15.35 0.44
C PHE A 224 -16.86 -15.01 -0.98
N GLU A 225 -17.71 -15.26 -1.98
CA GLU A 225 -17.44 -14.94 -3.39
C GLU A 225 -17.28 -13.43 -3.63
N GLU A 226 -18.16 -12.62 -3.04
CA GLU A 226 -18.13 -11.16 -3.11
C GLU A 226 -16.82 -10.61 -2.49
N LEU A 227 -16.43 -11.15 -1.33
CA LEU A 227 -15.21 -10.75 -0.65
C LEU A 227 -13.94 -11.20 -1.39
N ALA A 228 -13.91 -12.43 -1.90
CA ALA A 228 -12.80 -12.94 -2.69
C ALA A 228 -12.59 -12.11 -3.97
N THR A 229 -13.69 -11.74 -4.63
CA THR A 229 -13.66 -10.84 -5.79
C THR A 229 -13.09 -9.48 -5.43
N LEU A 230 -13.54 -8.91 -4.31
CA LEU A 230 -13.04 -7.62 -3.85
C LEU A 230 -11.54 -7.67 -3.51
N PHE A 231 -11.07 -8.72 -2.86
CA PHE A 231 -9.64 -8.90 -2.57
C PHE A 231 -8.81 -8.97 -3.85
N ASN A 232 -9.24 -9.71 -4.88
CA ASN A 232 -8.58 -9.73 -6.18
C ASN A 232 -8.54 -8.35 -6.85
N GLN A 233 -9.64 -7.59 -6.78
CA GLN A 233 -9.69 -6.22 -7.32
C GLN A 233 -8.75 -5.26 -6.56
N ILE A 234 -8.66 -5.41 -5.23
CA ILE A 234 -7.76 -4.61 -4.40
C ILE A 234 -6.30 -5.01 -4.62
N GLU A 235 -6.00 -6.29 -4.82
CA GLU A 235 -4.68 -6.75 -5.24
C GLU A 235 -4.24 -6.04 -6.53
N ALA A 236 -5.14 -5.96 -7.53
CA ALA A 236 -4.86 -5.27 -8.78
C ALA A 236 -4.59 -3.77 -8.57
N ILE A 237 -5.37 -3.11 -7.71
CA ILE A 237 -5.14 -1.71 -7.30
C ILE A 237 -3.75 -1.54 -6.70
N LEU A 238 -3.39 -2.34 -5.70
CA LEU A 238 -2.11 -2.21 -5.01
C LEU A 238 -0.92 -2.50 -5.93
N ASN A 239 -1.07 -3.43 -6.87
CA ASN A 239 -0.04 -3.77 -7.85
C ASN A 239 0.02 -2.81 -9.05
N SER A 240 -0.96 -1.93 -9.23
CA SER A 240 -0.92 -0.86 -10.26
C SER A 240 -0.05 0.34 -9.88
N ARG A 241 0.52 0.35 -8.67
CA ARG A 241 1.20 1.52 -8.11
C ARG A 241 2.51 1.87 -8.86
N PRO A 242 2.75 3.15 -9.19
CA PRO A 242 4.00 3.61 -9.80
C PRO A 242 5.18 3.46 -8.85
N LEU A 243 6.27 2.82 -9.29
CA LEU A 243 7.51 2.67 -8.54
C LEU A 243 8.55 3.71 -8.97
N CYS A 244 8.84 3.77 -10.26
CA CYS A 244 9.80 4.66 -10.91
C CYS A 244 9.40 4.89 -12.37
N PRO A 245 10.04 5.81 -13.09
CA PRO A 245 9.89 5.91 -14.55
C PRO A 245 10.27 4.58 -15.22
N LEU A 246 9.53 4.18 -16.27
CA LEU A 246 9.85 2.97 -17.04
C LEU A 246 11.00 3.21 -18.03
N SER A 247 11.11 4.45 -18.51
CA SER A 247 12.08 4.87 -19.52
C SER A 247 12.64 6.25 -19.17
N SER A 248 13.89 6.47 -19.53
CA SER A 248 14.52 7.80 -19.50
C SER A 248 14.04 8.71 -20.62
N SER A 249 13.35 8.18 -21.64
CA SER A 249 12.85 8.94 -22.78
C SER A 249 11.88 10.04 -22.34
N PRO A 250 12.12 11.34 -22.68
CA PRO A 250 11.27 12.48 -22.31
C PRO A 250 9.79 12.33 -22.69
N ASP A 251 9.49 11.60 -23.76
CA ASP A 251 8.13 11.42 -24.27
C ASP A 251 7.39 10.23 -23.66
N ASP A 252 8.09 9.35 -22.95
CA ASP A 252 7.46 8.26 -22.21
C ASP A 252 7.04 8.73 -20.81
N LEU A 253 5.75 8.65 -20.54
CA LEU A 253 5.13 9.00 -19.26
C LEU A 253 4.72 7.77 -18.45
N ALA A 254 5.03 6.56 -18.93
CA ALA A 254 4.67 5.31 -18.28
C ALA A 254 5.57 5.04 -17.06
N PRO A 255 5.00 4.74 -15.89
CA PRO A 255 5.77 4.27 -14.76
C PRO A 255 5.91 2.74 -14.76
N LEU A 256 7.04 2.26 -14.26
CA LEU A 256 7.18 0.87 -13.86
C LEU A 256 6.28 0.60 -12.64
N THR A 257 5.58 -0.53 -12.64
CA THR A 257 4.65 -0.94 -11.57
C THR A 257 4.89 -2.39 -11.19
N PRO A 258 4.51 -2.84 -9.98
CA PRO A 258 4.54 -4.26 -9.61
C PRO A 258 3.80 -5.16 -10.60
N GLY A 259 2.73 -4.67 -11.23
CA GLY A 259 2.00 -5.38 -12.27
C GLY A 259 2.86 -5.78 -13.47
N HIS A 260 3.85 -4.97 -13.85
CA HIS A 260 4.77 -5.30 -14.94
C HIS A 260 5.57 -6.57 -14.64
N PHE A 261 6.01 -6.77 -13.39
CA PHE A 261 6.71 -7.99 -12.99
C PHE A 261 5.79 -9.22 -12.97
N LEU A 262 4.48 -9.03 -12.78
CA LEU A 262 3.52 -10.13 -12.69
C LEU A 262 3.02 -10.63 -14.03
N ILE A 263 2.77 -9.72 -14.97
CA ILE A 263 2.12 -10.06 -16.25
C ILE A 263 2.82 -9.42 -17.48
N GLY A 264 3.99 -8.79 -17.29
CA GLY A 264 4.75 -8.15 -18.36
C GLY A 264 4.18 -6.81 -18.85
N ARG A 265 3.09 -6.31 -18.27
CA ARG A 265 2.39 -5.09 -18.68
C ARG A 265 1.64 -4.42 -17.52
N PRO A 266 1.18 -3.15 -17.67
CA PRO A 266 0.35 -2.52 -16.66
C PRO A 266 -0.95 -3.30 -16.41
N LEU A 267 -1.38 -3.35 -15.15
CA LEU A 267 -2.71 -3.85 -14.79
C LEU A 267 -3.75 -2.79 -15.15
N THR A 268 -4.85 -3.22 -15.79
CA THR A 268 -5.98 -2.37 -16.16
C THR A 268 -7.27 -2.95 -15.57
N SER A 269 -8.24 -2.10 -15.18
CA SER A 269 -9.57 -2.56 -14.74
C SER A 269 -10.64 -2.26 -15.78
N LEU A 270 -11.72 -3.03 -15.76
CA LEU A 270 -12.94 -2.71 -16.51
C LEU A 270 -13.49 -1.33 -16.07
N PRO A 271 -14.01 -0.53 -17.02
CA PRO A 271 -14.67 0.71 -16.67
C PRO A 271 -15.94 0.40 -15.86
N SER A 272 -16.14 1.13 -14.76
CA SER A 272 -17.38 1.07 -13.98
C SER A 272 -17.92 2.47 -13.71
N PRO A 273 -19.26 2.65 -13.64
CA PRO A 273 -19.86 3.93 -13.29
C PRO A 273 -19.38 4.40 -11.91
N ASN A 274 -19.28 5.71 -11.73
CA ASN A 274 -18.89 6.27 -10.43
C ASN A 274 -20.07 6.17 -9.44
N TYR A 275 -19.88 5.40 -8.38
CA TYR A 275 -20.87 5.19 -7.32
C TYR A 275 -20.54 5.96 -6.03
N MET A 276 -19.41 6.67 -5.96
CA MET A 276 -18.90 7.31 -4.74
C MET A 276 -19.88 8.26 -4.04
N GLN A 277 -20.78 8.90 -4.81
CA GLN A 277 -21.75 9.88 -4.30
C GLN A 277 -23.15 9.29 -4.08
N LEU A 278 -23.39 8.04 -4.46
CA LEU A 278 -24.70 7.40 -4.31
C LEU A 278 -24.86 6.82 -2.91
N SER A 279 -26.06 6.98 -2.34
CA SER A 279 -26.42 6.30 -1.09
C SER A 279 -26.38 4.79 -1.28
N THR A 280 -25.77 4.07 -0.34
CA THR A 280 -25.71 2.59 -0.33
C THR A 280 -27.09 1.94 -0.43
N SER A 281 -28.13 2.58 0.10
CA SER A 281 -29.52 2.12 0.02
C SER A 281 -30.10 2.06 -1.40
N ARG A 282 -29.50 2.76 -2.37
CA ARG A 282 -29.92 2.78 -3.77
C ARG A 282 -29.10 1.83 -4.65
N LEU A 283 -28.07 1.20 -4.07
CA LEU A 283 -27.16 0.34 -4.81
C LEU A 283 -27.58 -1.12 -4.66
N ASN A 284 -27.53 -1.86 -5.77
CA ASN A 284 -27.54 -3.31 -5.68
C ASN A 284 -26.18 -3.81 -5.14
N ARG A 285 -26.08 -5.10 -4.77
CA ARG A 285 -24.85 -5.66 -4.16
C ARG A 285 -23.61 -5.48 -5.04
N TYR A 286 -23.75 -5.67 -6.35
CA TYR A 286 -22.65 -5.50 -7.30
C TYR A 286 -22.15 -4.04 -7.33
N GLN A 287 -23.07 -3.08 -7.45
CA GLN A 287 -22.75 -1.66 -7.43
C GLN A 287 -22.12 -1.23 -6.10
N HIS A 288 -22.57 -1.82 -4.99
CA HIS A 288 -21.99 -1.58 -3.67
C HIS A 288 -20.56 -2.12 -3.55
N LEU A 289 -20.24 -3.29 -4.13
CA LEU A 289 -18.86 -3.79 -4.21
C LEU A 289 -17.97 -2.85 -5.05
N GLU A 290 -18.47 -2.38 -6.19
CA GLU A 290 -17.76 -1.40 -7.00
C GLU A 290 -17.56 -0.07 -6.27
N GLN A 291 -18.55 0.38 -5.51
CA GLN A 291 -18.42 1.56 -4.65
C GLN A 291 -17.34 1.36 -3.58
N ILE A 292 -17.30 0.20 -2.93
CA ILE A 292 -16.26 -0.16 -1.95
C ILE A 292 -14.86 -0.13 -2.60
N ARG A 293 -14.71 -0.70 -3.79
CA ARG A 293 -13.48 -0.65 -4.57
C ARG A 293 -13.05 0.78 -4.87
N GLN A 294 -13.98 1.64 -5.31
CA GLN A 294 -13.72 3.06 -5.60
C GLN A 294 -13.34 3.83 -4.33
N HIS A 295 -14.01 3.57 -3.20
CA HIS A 295 -13.66 4.17 -1.91
C HIS A 295 -12.27 3.75 -1.44
N PHE A 296 -11.91 2.48 -1.61
CA PHE A 296 -10.58 1.97 -1.29
C PHE A 296 -9.51 2.70 -2.11
N TRP A 297 -9.69 2.74 -3.44
CA TRP A 297 -8.78 3.43 -4.34
C TRP A 297 -8.58 4.89 -3.94
N ASN A 298 -9.68 5.62 -3.73
CA ASN A 298 -9.62 7.06 -3.45
C ASN A 298 -8.79 7.36 -2.19
N ARG A 299 -8.97 6.57 -1.12
CA ARG A 299 -8.20 6.74 0.12
C ARG A 299 -6.76 6.32 -0.04
N TRP A 300 -6.53 5.15 -0.64
CA TRP A 300 -5.21 4.57 -0.73
C TRP A 300 -4.29 5.36 -1.67
N GLN A 301 -4.78 5.85 -2.82
CA GLN A 301 -3.97 6.68 -3.72
C GLN A 301 -3.47 7.97 -3.02
N LEU A 302 -4.33 8.60 -2.22
CA LEU A 302 -3.97 9.82 -1.50
C LEU A 302 -2.91 9.55 -0.45
N GLU A 303 -3.04 8.43 0.27
CA GLU A 303 -2.06 8.02 1.27
C GLU A 303 -0.72 7.67 0.63
N TYR A 304 -0.73 6.92 -0.46
CA TYR A 304 0.47 6.59 -1.22
C TYR A 304 1.22 7.84 -1.70
N LEU A 305 0.51 8.82 -2.28
CA LEU A 305 1.10 10.08 -2.72
C LEU A 305 1.68 10.89 -1.54
N ASN A 306 1.01 10.89 -0.39
CA ASN A 306 1.52 11.56 0.81
C ASN A 306 2.75 10.84 1.38
N GLU A 307 2.80 9.50 1.37
CA GLU A 307 3.98 8.73 1.77
C GLU A 307 5.19 9.04 0.88
N LEU A 308 4.98 9.12 -0.44
CA LEU A 308 6.03 9.53 -1.38
C LEU A 308 6.57 10.92 -1.04
N GLN A 309 5.69 11.91 -0.85
CA GLN A 309 6.10 13.28 -0.47
C GLN A 309 6.83 13.37 0.87
N GLN A 310 6.46 12.56 1.86
CA GLN A 310 7.15 12.57 3.16
C GLN A 310 8.58 12.08 3.03
N ARG A 311 8.87 11.04 2.25
CA ARG A 311 10.25 10.54 2.06
C ARG A 311 11.21 11.62 1.58
N HIS A 312 10.79 12.47 0.65
CA HIS A 312 11.62 13.58 0.15
C HIS A 312 12.03 14.57 1.22
N LYS A 313 11.28 14.71 2.32
CA LYS A 313 11.56 15.73 3.35
C LYS A 313 12.52 15.28 4.44
N TRP A 314 12.76 13.98 4.62
CA TRP A 314 13.34 13.46 5.86
C TRP A 314 14.75 12.89 5.77
N ARG A 315 15.31 12.60 4.58
CA ARG A 315 16.59 11.85 4.51
C ARG A 315 17.84 12.65 4.14
N VAL A 316 17.75 13.75 3.39
CA VAL A 316 18.85 14.64 2.95
C VAL A 316 18.18 16.00 2.56
N PRO A 317 18.85 17.17 2.40
CA PRO A 317 18.27 18.29 1.66
C PRO A 317 17.59 17.76 0.40
N ALA A 318 16.27 17.86 0.38
CA ALA A 318 15.42 17.21 -0.61
C ALA A 318 15.94 17.53 -2.01
N ARG A 319 16.23 16.52 -2.84
CA ARG A 319 16.40 16.73 -4.29
C ARG A 319 15.20 17.56 -4.74
N SER A 320 15.45 18.81 -5.09
CA SER A 320 14.43 19.70 -5.62
C SER A 320 13.97 19.13 -6.95
N ILE A 321 12.67 19.12 -7.20
CA ILE A 321 12.11 18.73 -8.50
C ILE A 321 12.85 19.49 -9.60
N GLN A 322 13.32 18.78 -10.62
CA GLN A 322 14.06 19.32 -11.75
C GLN A 322 13.25 19.23 -13.05
N ASN A 323 13.66 20.02 -14.06
CA ASN A 323 13.15 19.83 -15.41
C ASN A 323 13.54 18.42 -15.89
N GLY A 324 12.58 17.71 -16.48
CA GLY A 324 12.74 16.33 -16.91
C GLY A 324 12.24 15.28 -15.91
N ASP A 325 11.96 15.64 -14.66
CA ASP A 325 11.44 14.69 -13.67
C ASP A 325 10.02 14.22 -14.05
N LEU A 326 9.79 12.90 -13.98
CA LEU A 326 8.44 12.34 -14.07
C LEU A 326 7.75 12.49 -12.71
N VAL A 327 6.56 13.09 -12.70
CA VAL A 327 5.80 13.39 -11.50
C VAL A 327 4.40 12.79 -11.56
N LEU A 328 3.90 12.34 -10.41
CA LEU A 328 2.49 12.05 -10.19
C LEU A 328 1.76 13.33 -9.80
N LEU A 329 0.63 13.58 -10.45
CA LEU A 329 -0.27 14.67 -10.14
C LEU A 329 -1.30 14.18 -9.12
N LYS A 330 -1.41 14.90 -8.00
CA LYS A 330 -2.46 14.68 -7.00
C LYS A 330 -3.77 15.29 -7.50
N ASP A 331 -4.46 14.54 -8.35
CA ASP A 331 -5.77 14.91 -8.88
C ASP A 331 -6.90 14.23 -8.09
N GLU A 332 -8.01 14.94 -7.93
CA GLU A 332 -9.19 14.42 -7.27
C GLU A 332 -10.13 13.91 -8.37
N ASN A 333 -10.45 12.60 -8.35
CA ASN A 333 -11.37 11.89 -9.27
C ASN A 333 -10.77 11.18 -10.50
N ILE A 334 -9.66 10.45 -10.32
CA ILE A 334 -9.17 9.48 -11.32
C ILE A 334 -9.76 8.08 -11.04
N PRO A 335 -10.17 7.29 -12.06
CA PRO A 335 -10.58 5.90 -11.89
C PRO A 335 -9.54 5.02 -11.19
N PRO A 336 -9.94 3.92 -10.54
CA PRO A 336 -9.00 2.99 -9.94
C PRO A 336 -7.95 2.47 -10.93
N MET A 337 -6.72 2.30 -10.43
CA MET A 337 -5.54 1.83 -11.20
C MET A 337 -5.01 2.80 -12.26
N GLN A 338 -5.58 4.00 -12.36
CA GLN A 338 -5.08 5.04 -13.25
C GLN A 338 -4.34 6.12 -12.44
N TRP A 339 -3.12 6.40 -12.84
CA TRP A 339 -2.28 7.41 -12.19
C TRP A 339 -2.01 8.53 -13.18
N ARG A 340 -2.34 9.77 -12.80
CA ARG A 340 -2.05 10.91 -13.66
C ARG A 340 -0.58 11.25 -13.55
N THR A 341 0.18 10.86 -14.56
CA THR A 341 1.60 11.18 -14.70
C THR A 341 1.79 12.42 -15.57
N GLY A 342 2.92 13.08 -15.39
CA GLY A 342 3.36 14.14 -16.27
C GLY A 342 4.85 14.42 -16.07
N ARG A 343 5.46 15.09 -17.04
CA ARG A 343 6.88 15.43 -17.00
C ARG A 343 7.06 16.92 -16.80
N VAL A 344 7.94 17.29 -15.88
CA VAL A 344 8.27 18.69 -15.63
C VAL A 344 9.02 19.26 -16.82
N ILE A 345 8.48 20.30 -17.45
CA ILE A 345 9.12 20.97 -18.59
C ILE A 345 9.87 22.21 -18.10
N ASN A 346 9.22 23.00 -17.24
CA ASN A 346 9.73 24.28 -16.75
C ASN A 346 9.44 24.45 -15.26
N LEU A 347 10.36 25.14 -14.57
CA LEU A 347 10.24 25.51 -13.16
C LEU A 347 10.25 27.03 -13.04
N PHE A 348 9.34 27.57 -12.23
CA PHE A 348 9.21 29.01 -12.03
C PHE A 348 9.63 29.38 -10.59
N PRO A 349 10.81 29.98 -10.39
CA PRO A 349 11.23 30.50 -9.10
C PRO A 349 10.42 31.74 -8.70
N GLY A 350 10.12 31.86 -7.40
CA GLY A 350 9.54 33.07 -6.83
C GLY A 350 10.57 34.20 -6.67
N LYS A 351 10.13 35.35 -6.14
CA LYS A 351 11.01 36.50 -5.85
C LYS A 351 12.13 36.18 -4.85
N ASP A 352 11.93 35.16 -4.03
CA ASP A 352 12.88 34.61 -3.06
C ASP A 352 13.75 33.48 -3.64
N ASN A 353 13.73 33.30 -4.96
CA ASN A 353 14.40 32.23 -5.71
C ASN A 353 13.94 30.80 -5.34
N ILE A 354 12.82 30.67 -4.61
CA ILE A 354 12.25 29.36 -4.25
C ILE A 354 11.21 28.95 -5.30
N VAL A 355 11.44 27.81 -5.93
CA VAL A 355 10.52 27.23 -6.92
C VAL A 355 9.27 26.71 -6.23
N ARG A 356 8.11 27.27 -6.61
CA ARG A 356 6.79 26.88 -6.07
C ARG A 356 5.80 26.40 -7.13
N VAL A 357 6.09 26.67 -8.40
CA VAL A 357 5.24 26.32 -9.55
C VAL A 357 6.08 25.65 -10.63
N ALA A 358 5.52 24.61 -11.24
CA ALA A 358 6.11 23.90 -12.37
C ALA A 358 5.09 23.82 -13.52
N GLU A 359 5.60 23.80 -14.75
CA GLU A 359 4.88 23.47 -15.98
C GLU A 359 5.09 22.00 -16.32
N ILE A 360 4.00 21.29 -16.62
CA ILE A 360 4.00 19.83 -16.72
C ILE A 360 3.34 19.40 -18.02
N LYS A 361 4.05 18.58 -18.81
CA LYS A 361 3.52 17.85 -19.96
C LYS A 361 2.81 16.60 -19.47
N THR A 362 1.51 16.48 -19.72
CA THR A 362 0.77 15.23 -19.54
C THR A 362 0.29 14.71 -20.90
N SER A 363 -0.26 13.50 -20.95
CA SER A 363 -0.87 12.95 -22.17
C SER A 363 -1.98 13.81 -22.77
N THR A 364 -2.70 14.59 -21.96
CA THR A 364 -3.82 15.44 -22.41
C THR A 364 -3.44 16.89 -22.70
N GLY A 365 -2.16 17.26 -22.55
CA GLY A 365 -1.70 18.64 -22.73
C GLY A 365 -0.77 19.14 -21.61
N VAL A 366 -0.44 20.44 -21.66
CA VAL A 366 0.50 21.11 -20.75
C VAL A 366 -0.26 21.92 -19.70
N TYR A 367 0.12 21.77 -18.43
CA TYR A 367 -0.54 22.44 -17.31
C TYR A 367 0.47 23.03 -16.32
N ARG A 368 0.13 24.17 -15.72
CA ARG A 368 0.88 24.70 -14.57
C ARG A 368 0.28 24.20 -13.25
N ARG A 369 1.14 23.73 -12.35
CA ARG A 369 0.76 23.23 -11.02
C ARG A 369 1.77 23.65 -9.96
N GLY A 370 1.29 23.90 -8.75
CA GLY A 370 2.17 24.12 -7.61
C GLY A 370 2.87 22.84 -7.18
N LEU A 371 4.13 22.91 -6.74
CA LEU A 371 4.93 21.72 -6.37
C LEU A 371 4.27 20.85 -5.29
N ARG A 372 3.40 21.44 -4.45
CA ARG A 372 2.65 20.70 -3.41
C ARG A 372 1.70 19.63 -3.98
N TYR A 373 1.31 19.74 -5.25
CA TYR A 373 0.43 18.79 -5.94
C TYR A 373 1.22 17.77 -6.76
N LEU A 374 2.55 17.81 -6.70
CA LEU A 374 3.44 16.97 -7.48
C LEU A 374 4.18 16.02 -6.54
N CYS A 375 4.31 14.77 -6.98
CA CYS A 375 5.10 13.76 -6.30
C CYS A 375 6.08 13.19 -7.33
N PRO A 376 7.38 13.52 -7.27
CA PRO A 376 8.35 13.00 -8.22
C PRO A 376 8.51 11.48 -8.06
N LEU A 377 8.65 10.80 -9.19
CA LEU A 377 9.09 9.41 -9.27
C LEU A 377 10.61 9.44 -9.48
N LEU A 378 11.36 8.84 -8.56
CA LEU A 378 12.82 8.82 -8.64
C LEU A 378 13.27 7.84 -9.74
N ASP A 379 14.24 8.27 -10.54
CA ASP A 379 15.02 7.38 -11.40
C ASP A 379 15.97 6.55 -10.53
N THR A 380 15.93 5.22 -10.67
CA THR A 380 16.75 4.28 -9.88
C THR A 380 18.26 4.46 -10.08
N ALA A 381 18.67 5.19 -11.11
CA ALA A 381 20.09 5.49 -11.37
C ALA A 381 20.72 6.38 -10.29
N GLU A 382 19.95 7.27 -9.65
CA GLU A 382 20.49 8.21 -8.65
C GLU A 382 20.53 7.66 -7.21
N ASP A 383 19.82 6.56 -6.92
CA ASP A 383 19.95 5.89 -5.62
C ASP A 383 21.35 5.25 -5.47
N SER A 384 21.96 4.80 -6.58
CA SER A 384 23.30 4.19 -6.56
C SER A 384 24.43 5.18 -6.26
N SER A 385 24.29 6.45 -6.66
CA SER A 385 25.30 7.49 -6.42
C SER A 385 25.18 8.15 -5.05
N LEU A 386 23.98 8.11 -4.44
CA LEU A 386 23.75 8.55 -3.06
C LEU A 386 24.23 7.49 -2.04
N GLU A 387 24.07 6.20 -2.34
CA GLU A 387 24.59 5.11 -1.50
C GLU A 387 26.12 4.98 -1.60
N ALA A 388 26.72 5.22 -2.77
CA ALA A 388 28.18 5.19 -2.95
C ALA A 388 28.93 6.35 -2.27
N ASN A 389 28.26 7.48 -2.00
CA ASN A 389 28.85 8.60 -1.28
C ASN A 389 28.72 8.49 0.24
N ALA A 390 27.81 7.65 0.74
CA ALA A 390 27.67 7.38 2.18
C ALA A 390 28.68 6.35 2.71
N SER A 391 29.35 5.60 1.83
CA SER A 391 30.39 4.61 2.18
C SER A 391 31.80 5.18 2.23
N LYS A 392 32.01 6.46 1.92
CA LYS A 392 33.28 7.17 2.13
C LYS A 392 33.22 8.03 3.40
N ALA A 393 33.32 7.38 4.56
CA ALA A 393 33.76 8.08 5.76
C ALA A 393 35.26 8.41 5.62
N PRO A 394 35.74 9.57 6.09
CA PRO A 394 37.16 9.89 6.05
C PRO A 394 37.94 8.97 7.00
N GLU A 395 38.99 8.35 6.48
CA GLU A 395 39.98 7.63 7.27
C GLU A 395 40.58 8.56 8.33
N ASP A 396 40.79 7.97 9.50
CA ASP A 396 41.32 8.57 10.72
C ASP A 396 42.48 9.54 10.48
N VAL A 397 42.32 10.78 10.96
CA VAL A 397 43.45 11.60 11.40
C VAL A 397 43.80 11.12 12.80
N LYS A 398 44.74 10.17 12.88
CA LYS A 398 45.59 10.02 14.06
C LYS A 398 46.50 11.24 14.09
N ASP A 399 46.44 12.02 15.16
CA ASP A 399 47.60 12.44 15.94
C ASP A 399 47.20 13.39 17.09
N LEU A 400 47.69 13.03 18.28
CA LEU A 400 47.72 13.72 19.58
C LEU A 400 46.48 13.65 20.49
#